data_AF-A0A9E2MIL0-F1
#
_entry.id   AF-A0A9E2MIL0-F1
#
_cell.length_a   1.000
_cell.length_b   1.000
_cell.length_c   1.000
_cell.angle_alpha   90.00
_cell.angle_beta   90.00
_cell.angle_gamma   90.00
#
_symmetry.space_group_name_H-M   'P 1'
#
loop_
_entity.id
_entity.type
_entity.pdbx_description
1 polymer ?
#
loop_
_entity_poly.entity_id
_entity_poly.type
_entity_poly.pdbx_seq_one_letter_code
_entity_poly.pdbx_strand_id
1 'polypeptide(L)'
;MIPFPKCPVCGGEMIKKDIEKLLRGGIHTAAVKVRAEVCLHCGERLYSQETVRRFEQIRTKLERREVADFQPLGQSFQVAYS
;
A
#
# COMPACT_ATOMS: atom_id res chain seq x y z
N MET A 1 -10.46 2.96 15.01
CA MET A 1 -9.71 1.68 14.85
C MET A 1 -9.18 1.31 16.21
N ILE A 2 -9.45 0.10 16.68
CA ILE A 2 -8.86 -0.41 17.92
C ILE A 2 -7.38 -0.72 17.60
N PRO A 3 -6.41 -0.25 18.39
CA PRO A 3 -4.99 -0.54 18.14
C PRO A 3 -4.73 -2.06 18.26
N PHE A 4 -3.91 -2.63 17.37
CA PHE A 4 -3.43 -3.99 17.53
C PHE A 4 -2.08 -3.97 18.27
N PRO A 5 -2.03 -4.19 19.60
CA PRO A 5 -0.76 -4.16 20.33
C PRO A 5 0.18 -5.31 19.92
N LYS A 6 -0.37 -6.38 19.35
CA LYS A 6 0.35 -7.58 18.90
C LYS A 6 -0.05 -7.93 17.48
N CYS A 7 0.91 -8.45 16.71
CA CYS A 7 0.71 -8.85 15.33
C CYS A 7 -0.22 -10.07 15.28
N PRO A 8 -1.30 -10.03 14.49
CA PRO A 8 -2.21 -11.17 14.35
C PRO A 8 -1.59 -12.36 13.60
N VAL A 9 -0.47 -12.15 12.89
CA VAL A 9 0.21 -13.19 12.10
C VAL A 9 1.27 -13.93 12.91
N CYS A 10 2.03 -13.22 13.76
CA CYS A 10 3.17 -13.82 14.47
C CYS A 10 3.28 -13.48 15.97
N GLY A 11 2.34 -12.71 16.54
CA GLY A 11 2.40 -12.26 17.93
C GLY A 11 3.48 -11.21 18.24
N GLY A 12 4.24 -10.74 17.24
CA GLY A 12 5.26 -9.70 17.40
C GLY A 12 4.69 -8.33 17.76
N GLU A 13 5.56 -7.41 18.18
CA GLU A 13 5.17 -6.01 18.45
C GLU A 13 4.76 -5.28 17.17
N MET A 14 3.70 -4.48 17.28
CA MET A 14 3.20 -3.61 16.23
C MET A 14 3.50 -2.15 16.56
N ILE A 15 4.07 -1.42 15.61
CA ILE A 15 4.33 0.02 15.74
C ILE A 15 3.60 0.82 14.67
N LYS A 16 3.21 2.06 14.99
CA LYS A 16 2.69 2.99 13.97
C LYS A 16 3.85 3.71 13.29
N LYS A 17 3.90 3.66 11.96
CA LYS A 17 4.87 4.45 11.19
C LYS A 17 4.34 4.79 9.80
N ASP A 18 4.92 5.81 9.20
CA ASP A 18 4.65 6.18 7.82
C ASP A 18 5.45 5.25 6.90
N ILE A 19 4.77 4.68 5.92
CA ILE A 19 5.35 3.75 4.95
C ILE A 19 4.92 4.11 3.54
N GLU A 20 5.67 3.60 2.56
CA GLU A 20 5.24 3.59 1.18
C GLU A 20 4.62 2.24 0.81
N LYS A 21 3.48 2.29 0.12
CA LYS A 21 2.82 1.12 -0.47
C LYS A 21 2.71 1.32 -1.97
N LEU A 22 3.16 0.33 -2.73
CA LEU A 22 2.90 0.26 -4.17
C LEU A 22 1.52 -0.35 -4.41
N LEU A 23 0.70 0.33 -5.19
CA LEU A 23 -0.61 -0.11 -5.66
C LEU A 23 -0.54 -0.34 -7.16
N ARG A 24 -1.07 -1.48 -7.62
CA ARG A 24 -1.11 -1.85 -9.03
C ARG A 24 -2.56 -1.97 -9.50
N GLY A 25 -2.83 -1.51 -10.71
CA GLY A 25 -4.09 -1.70 -11.45
C GLY A 25 -3.78 -1.68 -12.94
N GLY A 26 -4.16 -2.73 -13.65
CA GLY A 26 -3.73 -2.99 -15.03
C GLY A 26 -2.20 -2.99 -15.13
N ILE A 27 -1.68 -2.21 -16.07
CA ILE A 27 -0.23 -2.01 -16.28
C ILE A 27 0.36 -0.85 -15.45
N HIS A 28 -0.48 -0.11 -14.70
CA HIS A 28 -0.07 1.09 -13.98
C HIS A 28 0.27 0.79 -12.52
N THR A 29 1.25 1.53 -11.98
CA THR A 29 1.64 1.48 -10.57
C THR A 29 1.59 2.88 -9.96
N ALA A 30 1.05 3.00 -8.74
CA ALA A 30 1.12 4.20 -7.92
C ALA A 30 1.85 3.91 -6.61
N ALA A 31 2.65 4.87 -6.15
CA ALA A 31 3.21 4.88 -4.81
C ALA A 31 2.34 5.75 -3.89
N VAL A 32 1.90 5.22 -2.75
CA VAL A 32 1.15 5.97 -1.74
C VAL A 32 1.87 5.94 -0.40
N LYS A 33 2.11 7.13 0.17
CA LYS A 33 2.57 7.30 1.55
C LYS A 33 1.37 7.23 2.48
N VAL A 34 1.46 6.39 3.51
CA VAL A 34 0.35 6.12 4.42
C VAL A 34 0.86 5.74 5.79
N ARG A 35 0.12 6.10 6.83
CA ARG A 35 0.39 5.64 8.19
C ARG A 35 -0.22 4.26 8.40
N ALA A 36 0.59 3.30 8.83
CA ALA A 36 0.15 1.92 9.08
C ALA A 36 0.71 1.40 10.40
N GLU A 37 0.07 0.36 10.94
CA GLU A 37 0.66 -0.46 11.99
C GLU A 37 1.52 -1.53 11.33
N VAL A 38 2.80 -1.60 11.70
CA VAL A 38 3.79 -2.49 11.08
C VAL A 38 4.40 -3.39 12.15
N CYS A 39 4.40 -4.70 11.89
CA CYS A 39 5.09 -5.64 12.75
C CYS A 39 6.60 -5.50 12.61
N LEU A 40 7.30 -5.32 13.74
CA LEU A 40 8.77 -5.27 13.75
C LEU A 40 9.45 -6.62 13.51
N HIS A 41 8.70 -7.72 13.64
CA HIS A 41 9.23 -9.07 13.50
C HIS A 41 9.05 -9.63 12.09
N CYS A 42 7.81 -9.70 11.58
CA CYS A 42 7.52 -10.29 10.27
C CYS A 42 7.23 -9.28 9.15
N GLY A 43 7.15 -7.98 9.46
CA GLY A 43 6.86 -6.94 8.47
C GLY A 43 5.40 -6.82 8.03
N GLU A 44 4.47 -7.57 8.65
CA GLU A 44 3.03 -7.47 8.42
C GLU A 44 2.54 -6.02 8.58
N ARG A 45 1.57 -5.60 7.75
CA ARG A 45 1.09 -4.21 7.70
C ARG A 45 -0.42 -4.16 7.80
N LEU A 46 -0.92 -3.59 8.89
CA LEU A 46 -2.35 -3.38 9.10
C LEU A 46 -2.75 -1.93 8.76
N TYR A 47 -3.87 -1.79 8.07
CA TYR A 47 -4.40 -0.51 7.60
C TYR A 47 -5.81 -0.29 8.15
N SER A 48 -6.20 0.96 8.32
CA SER A 48 -7.60 1.28 8.65
C SER A 48 -8.53 0.93 7.48
N GLN A 49 -9.81 0.70 7.77
CA GLN A 49 -10.80 0.44 6.72
C GLN A 49 -10.87 1.58 5.69
N GLU A 50 -10.75 2.83 6.13
CA GLU A 50 -10.71 4.01 5.25
C GLU A 50 -9.51 3.95 4.30
N THR A 51 -8.34 3.60 4.82
CA THR A 51 -7.12 3.43 4.01
C THR A 51 -7.29 2.32 2.98
N VAL A 52 -7.88 1.18 3.36
CA VAL A 52 -8.17 0.07 2.44
C VAL A 52 -9.12 0.52 1.32
N ARG A 53 -10.22 1.20 1.66
CA ARG A 53 -11.15 1.77 0.67
C ARG A 53 -10.45 2.73 -0.29
N ARG A 54 -9.55 3.58 0.22
CA ARG A 54 -8.77 4.49 -0.63
C ARG A 54 -7.83 3.73 -1.57
N PHE A 55 -7.20 2.64 -1.11
CA PHE A 55 -6.39 1.79 -1.98
C PHE A 55 -7.22 1.17 -3.10
N GLU A 56 -8.42 0.68 -2.81
CA GLU A 56 -9.33 0.11 -3.80
C GLU A 56 -9.71 1.15 -4.86
N GLN A 57 -10.08 2.37 -4.44
CA GLN A 57 -10.35 3.49 -5.36
C GLN A 57 -9.15 3.78 -6.27
N ILE A 58 -7.94 3.87 -5.72
CA ILE A 58 -6.73 4.13 -6.51
C ILE A 58 -6.49 2.98 -7.51
N ARG A 59 -6.63 1.72 -7.08
CA ARG A 59 -6.47 0.56 -7.97
C ARG A 59 -7.47 0.57 -9.12
N THR A 60 -8.73 0.91 -8.85
CA THR A 60 -9.75 1.04 -9.91
C THR A 60 -9.40 2.14 -10.90
N LYS A 61 -8.93 3.31 -10.43
CA LYS A 61 -8.50 4.41 -11.30
C LYS A 61 -7.29 4.02 -12.15
N LEU A 62 -6.31 3.33 -11.58
CA LEU A 62 -5.16 2.78 -12.31
C LEU A 62 -5.61 1.82 -13.41
N GLU A 63 -6.48 0.85 -13.09
CA GLU A 63 -7.01 -0.12 -14.06
C GLU A 63 -7.72 0.57 -15.24
N ARG A 64 -8.53 1.60 -14.95
CA ARG A 64 -9.30 2.36 -15.94
C ARG A 64 -8.51 3.47 -16.64
N ARG A 65 -7.24 3.66 -16.29
CA ARG A 65 -6.37 4.75 -16.78
C ARG A 65 -6.91 6.17 -16.44
N GLU A 66 -7.71 6.28 -15.39
CA GLU A 66 -8.28 7.54 -14.88
C GLU A 66 -7.28 8.26 -13.96
N VAL A 67 -6.09 8.57 -14.47
CA VAL A 67 -4.94 9.04 -13.67
C VAL A 67 -4.63 10.54 -13.81
N ALA A 68 -5.57 11.32 -14.35
CA ALA A 68 -5.37 12.75 -14.63
C ALA A 68 -5.07 13.60 -13.37
N ASP A 69 -5.50 13.14 -12.20
CA ASP A 69 -5.26 13.77 -10.89
C ASP A 69 -4.07 13.15 -10.14
N PHE A 70 -3.34 12.20 -10.74
CA PHE A 70 -2.14 11.61 -10.13
C PHE A 70 -0.89 12.35 -10.59
N GLN A 71 0.08 12.47 -9.68
CA GLN A 71 1.39 13.05 -9.98
C GLN A 71 2.31 11.97 -10.56
N PRO A 72 2.88 12.15 -11.77
CA PRO A 72 3.89 11.25 -12.30
C PRO A 72 5.12 11.22 -11.38
N LEU A 73 5.55 10.03 -10.97
CA LEU A 73 6.73 9.87 -10.11
C LEU A 73 8.01 9.55 -10.91
N GLY A 74 7.86 9.05 -12.13
CA GLY A 74 8.95 8.60 -13.00
C GLY A 74 8.48 7.57 -14.02
N GLN A 75 9.42 6.81 -14.58
CA GLN A 75 9.13 5.69 -15.48
C GLN A 75 9.29 4.36 -14.73
N SER A 76 8.38 3.43 -15.00
CA SER A 76 8.45 2.04 -14.51
C SER A 76 8.61 1.11 -15.70
N PHE A 77 9.43 0.08 -15.54
CA PHE A 77 9.78 -0.84 -16.61
C PHE A 77 9.53 -2.28 -16.17
N GLN A 78 8.97 -3.09 -17.05
CA GLN A 78 8.96 -4.54 -16.92
C GLN A 78 10.13 -5.08 -17.77
N VAL A 79 11.04 -5.82 -17.14
CA VAL A 79 12.20 -6.42 -17.81
C VAL A 79 11.96 -7.92 -17.94
N ALA A 80 12.21 -8.47 -19.13
CA ALA A 80 12.23 -9.92 -19.32
C ALA A 80 13.51 -10.47 -18.68
N TYR A 81 13.36 -11.45 -17.78
CA TYR A 81 14.50 -12.19 -17.23
C TYR A 81 14.59 -13.52 -17.98
N SER A 82 15.75 -13.80 -18.59
CA SER A 82 16.07 -15.05 -19.28
C SER A 82 16.73 -16.05 -18.34
#